data_AF-A0A7V8A856-F1
#
_entry.id   AF-A0A7V8A856-F1
#
_cell.length_a   1.000
_cell.length_b   1.000
_cell.length_c   1.000
_cell.angle_alpha   90.00
_cell.angle_beta   90.00
_cell.angle_gamma   90.00
#
_symmetry.space_group_name_H-M   'P 1'
#
loop_
_entity.id
_entity.type
_entity.pdbx_description
1 polymer ?
#
loop_
_entity_poly.entity_id
_entity_poly.type
_entity_poly.pdbx_seq_one_letter_code
_entity_poly.pdbx_strand_id
1 'polypeptide(L)' 'MNINLTPKLEEMVREKVKSGLYNNASEVVREALRLMEANDRRGIKIWTKEE' A
#
# COMPACT_ATOMS: atom_id res chain seq x y z
N MET A 1 15.11 -4.76 -0.39
CA MET A 1 14.73 -4.41 0.99
C MET A 1 13.67 -5.41 1.44
N ASN A 2 13.80 -5.99 2.64
CA ASN A 2 12.76 -6.87 3.19
C ASN A 2 11.82 -6.02 4.06
N ILE A 3 10.51 -6.12 3.83
CA ILE A 3 9.51 -5.35 4.57
C ILE A 3 8.57 -6.37 5.21
N ASN A 4 8.52 -6.38 6.53
CA ASN A 4 7.58 -7.21 7.26
C ASN A 4 6.22 -6.51 7.30
N LEU A 5 5.20 -7.18 6.76
CA LEU A 5 3.83 -6.71 6.79
C LEU A 5 3.09 -7.42 7.92
N THR A 6 2.01 -6.81 8.42
CA THR A 6 1.09 -7.52 9.30
C THR A 6 0.33 -8.58 8.51
N PRO A 7 -0.15 -9.68 9.13
CA PRO A 7 -0.84 -10.76 8.41
C PRO A 7 -2.00 -10.27 7.54
N LYS A 8 -2.74 -9.26 8.03
CA LYS A 8 -3.84 -8.63 7.29
C LYS A 8 -3.36 -7.93 6.01
N LEU A 9 -2.24 -7.21 6.08
CA LEU A 9 -1.68 -6.53 4.91
C LEU A 9 -1.08 -7.51 3.91
N GLU A 10 -0.47 -8.60 4.38
CA GLU A 10 0.00 -9.68 3.51
C GLU A 10 -1.15 -10.33 2.74
N GLU A 11 -2.28 -10.60 3.41
CA GLU A 11 -3.46 -11.14 2.76
C GLU A 11 -4.00 -10.20 1.68
N MET A 12 -4.13 -8.91 1.98
CA MET A 12 -4.55 -7.90 0.99
C MET A 12 -3.62 -7.87 -0.22
N VAL A 13 -2.30 -7.88 0.00
CA VAL A 13 -1.32 -7.90 -1.10
C VAL A 13 -1.46 -9.20 -1.91
N ARG A 14 -1.62 -10.34 -1.25
CA ARG A 14 -1.79 -11.65 -1.90
C ARG A 14 -3.04 -11.67 -2.78
N GLU A 15 -4.16 -11.12 -2.31
CA GLU A 15 -5.39 -11.03 -3.09
C GLU A 15 -5.22 -10.14 -4.33
N LYS A 16 -4.52 -9.00 -4.19
CA LYS A 16 -4.24 -8.12 -5.33
C LYS A 16 -3.36 -8.78 -6.38
N VAL A 17 -2.34 -9.55 -5.99
CA VAL A 17 -1.54 -10.32 -6.95
C VAL A 17 -2.39 -11.43 -7.59
N LYS A 18 -3.19 -12.15 -6.81
CA LYS A 18 -4.09 -13.20 -7.33
C LYS A 18 -5.12 -12.70 -8.33
N SER A 19 -5.51 -11.43 -8.24
CA SER A 19 -6.43 -10.81 -9.22
C SER A 19 -5.84 -10.67 -10.63
N GLY A 20 -4.53 -10.86 -10.80
CA GLY A 20 -3.83 -10.69 -12.07
C GLY A 20 -3.53 -9.24 -12.43
N LEU A 21 -3.95 -8.27 -11.61
CA LEU A 21 -3.65 -6.84 -11.82
C LEU A 21 -2.18 -6.49 -11.53
N TYR A 22 -1.48 -7.33 -10.76
CA TYR A 22 -0.08 -7.11 -10.37
C TYR A 22 0.70 -8.42 -10.45
N ASN A 23 1.95 -8.37 -10.89
CA ASN A 23 2.80 -9.55 -11.06
C ASN A 23 3.44 -10.01 -9.74
N ASN A 24 3.64 -9.08 -8.80
CA ASN A 24 4.31 -9.34 -7.54
C ASN A 24 3.90 -8.36 -6.44
N ALA A 25 4.23 -8.71 -5.19
CA ALA A 25 3.97 -7.88 -4.02
C ALA A 25 4.64 -6.50 -4.09
N SER A 26 5.84 -6.39 -4.66
CA SER A 26 6.57 -5.12 -4.75
C SER A 26 5.91 -4.12 -5.70
N GLU A 27 5.14 -4.57 -6.68
CA GLU A 27 4.31 -3.70 -7.53
C GLU A 27 3.12 -3.15 -6.76
N VAL A 28 2.41 -4.01 -6.01
CA VAL A 28 1.28 -3.60 -5.17
C VAL A 28 1.72 -2.53 -4.16
N VAL A 29 2.84 -2.76 -3.48
CA VAL A 29 3.36 -1.83 -2.48
C VAL A 29 3.81 -0.52 -3.12
N ARG A 30 4.46 -0.55 -4.29
CA ARG A 30 4.85 0.69 -5.00
C ARG A 30 3.66 1.53 -5.40
N GLU A 31 2.60 0.92 -5.91
CA GLU A 31 1.40 1.66 -6.28
C GLU A 31 0.69 2.24 -5.05
N ALA A 32 0.61 1.48 -3.96
CA ALA A 32 0.07 1.98 -2.69
C ALA A 32 0.85 3.21 -2.17
N LEU A 33 2.19 3.16 -2.21
CA LEU A 33 3.05 4.29 -1.82
C LEU A 33 2.89 5.49 -2.76
N ARG A 34 2.73 5.27 -4.06
CA ARG A 34 2.46 6.34 -5.03
C ARG A 34 1.16 7.06 -4.74
N LEU A 35 0.10 6.31 -4.42
CA LEU A 35 -1.19 6.88 -4.03
C LEU A 35 -1.09 7.66 -2.72
N MET A 36 -0.31 7.14 -1.76
CA MET A 36 -0.02 7.84 -0.50
C MET A 36 0.68 9.18 -0.76
N GLU A 37 1.76 9.18 -1.55
CA GLU A 37 2.48 10.41 -1.91
C GLU A 37 1.59 11.40 -2.67
N ALA A 38 0.74 10.90 -3.59
CA ALA A 38 -0.19 11.75 -4.33
C ALA A 38 -1.23 12.40 -3.40
N ASN A 39 -1.69 11.71 -2.36
CA ASN A 39 -2.59 12.25 -1.35
C ASN A 39 -1.89 13.28 -0.46
N ASP A 40 -0.65 12.98 -0.03
CA ASP A 40 0.16 13.90 0.76
C ASP A 40 0.41 15.21 -0.02
N ARG A 41 0.76 15.12 -1.32
CA ARG A 41 0.95 16.27 -2.21
C ARG A 41 -0.32 17.09 -2.41
N ARG A 42 -1.50 16.47 -2.34
CA ARG A 42 -2.79 17.16 -2.42
C ARG A 42 -3.15 17.89 -1.12
N GLY A 43 -2.32 17.81 -0.08
CA GLY A 43 -2.62 18.37 1.24
C GLY A 43 -3.70 17.59 1.99
N ILE A 44 -4.09 16.41 1.49
CA ILE A 44 -5.01 15.52 2.19
C ILE A 44 -4.18 14.82 3.28
N LYS A 45 -4.14 15.43 4.47
CA LYS A 45 -3.54 14.80 5.66
C LYS A 45 -4.34 13.56 6.01
N ILE A 46 -3.87 12.41 5.57
CA ILE A 46 -4.36 11.08 5.99
C ILE A 46 -3.89 10.71 7.42
N TRP A 47 -3.04 11.55 8.02
CA TRP A 47 -2.48 11.37 9.37
C TRP A 47 -2.84 12.53 10.30
N THR A 48 -4.13 12.68 10.59
CA THR A 48 -4.56 13.29 11.85
C THR A 48 -5.39 12.24 12.58
N LYS A 49 -4.71 11.32 13.26
CA LYS A 49 -5.27 10.78 14.50
C LYS A 49 -4.88 11.78 15.57
N GLU A 50 -5.85 12.59 15.99
CA GLU A 50 -5.80 13.25 17.28
C GLU A 50 -5.64 12.15 18.35
N GLU A 51 -4.71 12.39 19.28
CA GLU A 51 -4.41 11.55 20.44
C GLU A 51 -5.63 11.39 21.36
#